data_AF-A0A4R8PTB2-F1
#
_entry.id   AF-A0A4R8PTB2-F1
#
_cell.length_a   1.000
_cell.length_b   1.000
_cell.length_c   1.000
_cell.angle_alpha   90.00
_cell.angle_beta   90.00
_cell.angle_gamma   90.00
#
_symmetry.space_group_name_H-M   'P 1'
#
loop_
_entity.id
_entity.type
_entity.pdbx_description
1 polymer ?
#
loop_
_entity_poly.entity_id
_entity_poly.type
_entity_poly.pdbx_seq_one_letter_code
_entity_poly.pdbx_strand_id
1 'polypeptide(L)'
;MLAAVPAQVAEQDEPSAATKDYQAPGFRLHKGTLRQWYILEARPSEPGQNFIALKDRPTIADTSYLPFSMPCIFQLVGVGMQEWSHFDKWPQNMLSRQAIKTVLSRAPTLGHDAHPIFEERKTL
;
A
#
# COMPACT_ATOMS: atom_id res chain seq x y z
N MET A 1 42.49 -43.68 -37.03
CA MET A 1 42.03 -42.36 -37.48
C MET A 1 40.52 -42.30 -37.28
N LEU A 2 40.05 -41.72 -36.18
CA LEU A 2 38.61 -41.42 -35.99
C LEU A 2 38.36 -40.02 -36.54
N ALA A 3 37.41 -39.90 -37.48
CA ALA A 3 36.96 -38.63 -38.02
C ALA A 3 36.12 -37.88 -36.97
N ALA A 4 36.37 -36.58 -36.82
CA ALA A 4 35.66 -35.71 -35.90
C ALA A 4 34.22 -35.46 -36.37
N VAL A 5 33.26 -35.56 -35.45
CA VAL A 5 31.86 -35.11 -35.62
C VAL A 5 31.85 -33.58 -35.53
N PRO A 6 31.21 -32.85 -36.46
CA PRO A 6 31.11 -31.40 -36.33
C PRO A 6 30.18 -31.03 -35.16
N ALA A 7 30.65 -30.11 -34.32
CA ALA A 7 29.86 -29.53 -33.24
C ALA A 7 28.62 -28.83 -33.82
N GLN A 8 27.43 -29.27 -33.45
CA GLN A 8 26.21 -28.52 -33.67
C GLN A 8 26.31 -27.22 -32.88
N VAL A 9 26.26 -26.10 -33.60
CA VAL A 9 26.12 -24.76 -33.02
C VAL A 9 24.80 -24.75 -32.27
N ALA A 10 24.86 -24.59 -30.95
CA ALA A 10 23.69 -24.34 -30.14
C ALA A 10 23.00 -23.08 -30.66
N GLU A 11 21.82 -23.25 -31.24
CA GLU A 11 20.89 -22.18 -31.53
C GLU A 11 20.57 -21.52 -30.18
N GLN A 12 21.19 -20.37 -29.93
CA GLN A 12 20.80 -19.51 -28.84
C GLN A 12 19.43 -18.95 -29.22
N ASP A 13 18.38 -19.53 -28.66
CA ASP A 13 17.04 -18.92 -28.66
C ASP A 13 17.17 -17.53 -28.03
N GLU A 14 17.32 -16.51 -28.88
CA GLU A 14 17.21 -15.12 -28.48
C GLU A 14 15.83 -14.93 -27.83
N PRO A 15 15.76 -14.44 -26.59
CA PRO A 15 14.49 -14.27 -25.91
C PRO A 15 13.65 -13.25 -26.70
N SER A 16 12.50 -13.74 -27.22
CA SER A 16 11.48 -12.94 -27.90
C SER A 16 11.22 -11.62 -27.15
N ALA A 17 11.01 -10.53 -27.88
CA ALA A 17 10.79 -9.18 -27.35
C ALA A 17 9.71 -9.08 -26.24
N ALA A 18 8.87 -10.09 -26.08
CA ALA A 18 7.89 -10.22 -25.00
C ALA A 18 8.48 -10.38 -23.58
N THR A 19 9.76 -10.75 -23.41
CA THR A 19 10.36 -10.95 -22.07
C THR A 19 11.02 -9.71 -21.47
N LYS A 20 11.16 -8.60 -22.22
CA LYS A 20 11.81 -7.37 -21.69
C LYS A 20 10.92 -6.56 -20.74
N ASP A 21 9.61 -6.80 -20.76
CA ASP A 21 8.63 -5.99 -20.01
C ASP A 21 7.83 -6.76 -18.93
N TYR A 22 8.17 -8.04 -18.68
CA TYR A 22 7.48 -8.81 -17.64
C TYR A 22 7.95 -8.39 -16.25
N GLN A 23 7.39 -7.30 -15.75
CA GLN A 23 7.50 -6.93 -14.34
C GLN A 23 6.59 -7.84 -13.52
N ALA A 24 7.16 -8.54 -12.53
CA ALA A 24 6.40 -9.34 -11.59
C ALA A 24 5.22 -8.52 -11.02
N PRO A 25 4.02 -9.09 -10.86
CA PRO A 25 2.83 -8.36 -10.42
C PRO A 25 3.04 -7.52 -9.15
N GLY A 26 3.86 -8.00 -8.21
CA GLY A 26 4.21 -7.27 -6.99
C GLY A 26 4.95 -5.96 -7.23
N PHE A 27 5.80 -5.88 -8.25
CA PHE A 27 6.54 -4.66 -8.60
C PHE A 27 5.60 -3.54 -9.09
N ARG A 28 4.59 -3.90 -9.90
CA ARG A 28 3.62 -2.94 -10.43
C ARG A 28 2.69 -2.43 -9.33
N LEU A 29 2.30 -3.30 -8.39
CA LEU A 29 1.49 -2.92 -7.23
C LEU A 29 2.23 -1.95 -6.31
N HIS A 30 3.49 -2.25 -5.97
CA HIS A 30 4.31 -1.40 -5.12
C HIS A 30 4.49 -0.01 -5.73
N LYS A 31 5.01 0.07 -6.97
CA LYS A 31 5.21 1.35 -7.68
C LYS A 31 3.91 2.15 -7.83
N GLY A 32 2.81 1.48 -8.14
CA GLY A 32 1.49 2.11 -8.24
C GLY A 32 1.04 2.72 -6.92
N THR A 33 1.22 1.99 -5.82
CA THR A 33 0.84 2.43 -4.47
C THR A 33 1.65 3.65 -4.03
N LEU A 34 2.98 3.63 -4.22
CA LEU A 34 3.82 4.79 -3.90
C LEU A 34 3.38 6.05 -4.65
N ARG A 35 3.06 5.90 -5.94
CA ARG A 35 2.56 7.02 -6.75
C ARG A 35 1.25 7.59 -6.19
N GLN A 36 0.35 6.75 -5.69
CA GLN A 36 -0.88 7.22 -5.07
C GLN A 36 -0.63 7.93 -3.75
N TRP A 37 0.32 7.47 -2.93
CA TRP A 37 0.68 8.18 -1.70
C TRP A 37 1.26 9.58 -1.96
N TYR A 38 2.13 9.74 -2.96
CA TYR A 38 2.61 11.08 -3.34
C TYR A 38 1.47 12.01 -3.79
N ILE A 39 0.50 11.50 -4.55
CA ILE A 39 -0.68 12.28 -4.94
C ILE A 39 -1.52 12.66 -3.73
N LEU A 40 -1.70 11.73 -2.79
CA LEU A 40 -2.49 11.95 -1.59
C LEU A 40 -1.80 12.96 -0.65
N GLU A 41 -0.47 12.97 -0.57
CA GLU A 41 0.31 13.89 0.28
C GLU A 41 0.22 15.34 -0.18
N ALA A 42 0.07 15.56 -1.48
CA ALA A 42 -0.05 16.90 -2.06
C ALA A 42 -1.28 17.67 -1.53
N ARG A 43 -2.28 16.98 -0.98
CA ARG A 43 -3.47 17.63 -0.41
C ARG A 43 -3.21 18.14 1.01
N PRO A 44 -2.86 17.31 2.01
CA PRO A 44 -2.55 17.78 3.36
C PRO A 44 -1.42 18.82 3.44
N SER A 45 -0.56 18.92 2.42
CA SER A 45 0.48 19.96 2.37
C SER A 45 -0.04 21.37 2.05
N GLU A 46 -1.28 21.51 1.58
CA GLU A 46 -1.89 22.82 1.32
C GLU A 46 -2.20 23.58 2.63
N PRO A 47 -1.95 24.90 2.70
CA PRO A 47 -2.23 25.69 3.90
C PRO A 47 -3.70 25.61 4.34
N GLY A 48 -3.90 25.21 5.60
CA GLY A 48 -5.23 25.08 6.20
C GLY A 48 -6.01 23.83 5.78
N GLN A 49 -5.41 22.92 5.00
CA GLN A 49 -6.03 21.66 4.64
C GLN A 49 -5.97 20.68 5.82
N ASN A 50 -7.12 20.36 6.41
CA ASN A 50 -7.22 19.37 7.49
C ASN A 50 -7.80 18.03 7.03
N PHE A 51 -8.40 17.97 5.84
CA PHE A 51 -9.04 16.79 5.24
C PHE A 51 -8.70 16.69 3.76
N ILE A 52 -8.90 15.51 3.16
CA ILE A 52 -8.38 15.21 1.81
C ILE A 52 -9.08 16.04 0.72
N ALA A 53 -10.40 16.12 0.76
CA ALA A 53 -11.19 16.75 -0.30
C ALA A 53 -11.54 18.22 0.00
N LEU A 54 -11.94 18.51 1.24
CA LEU A 54 -12.31 19.85 1.69
C LEU A 54 -11.38 20.29 2.83
N LYS A 55 -11.18 21.59 3.02
CA LYS A 55 -10.23 22.12 4.01
C LYS A 55 -10.62 21.85 5.45
N ASP A 56 -11.89 22.07 5.76
CA ASP A 56 -12.40 22.27 7.12
C ASP A 56 -13.31 21.14 7.61
N ARG A 57 -13.73 20.23 6.72
CA ARG A 57 -14.60 19.10 7.08
C ARG A 57 -14.26 17.82 6.32
N PRO A 58 -14.43 16.65 6.95
CA PRO A 58 -14.23 15.39 6.27
C PRO A 58 -15.38 15.08 5.32
N THR A 59 -15.06 14.25 4.34
CA THR A 59 -15.97 13.72 3.34
C THR A 59 -15.83 12.20 3.29
N ILE A 60 -16.56 11.56 2.38
CA ILE A 60 -16.37 10.13 2.12
C ILE A 60 -14.93 9.81 1.68
N ALA A 61 -14.25 10.74 1.00
CA ALA A 61 -12.86 10.54 0.59
C ALA A 61 -11.95 10.25 1.79
N ASP A 62 -12.13 10.97 2.89
CA ASP A 62 -11.32 10.78 4.09
C ASP A 62 -11.50 9.39 4.69
N THR A 63 -12.73 8.86 4.67
CA THR A 63 -13.00 7.52 5.17
C THR A 63 -12.40 6.46 4.25
N SER A 64 -12.54 6.63 2.94
CA SER A 64 -12.00 5.71 1.93
C SER A 64 -10.47 5.68 1.92
N TYR A 65 -9.82 6.81 2.18
CA TYR A 65 -8.36 6.91 2.16
C TYR A 65 -7.70 6.62 3.51
N LEU A 66 -8.44 6.70 4.63
CA LEU A 66 -7.88 6.48 5.98
C LEU A 66 -7.07 5.17 6.12
N PRO A 67 -7.48 4.01 5.56
CA PRO A 67 -6.70 2.78 5.68
C PRO A 67 -5.26 2.94 5.15
N PHE A 68 -5.04 3.75 4.11
CA PHE A 68 -3.72 3.98 3.53
C PHE A 68 -2.79 4.80 4.43
N SER A 69 -3.28 5.33 5.55
CA SER A 69 -2.46 5.99 6.57
C SER A 69 -2.20 5.10 7.79
N MET A 70 -2.73 3.87 7.81
CA MET A 70 -2.58 2.98 8.95
C MET A 70 -1.24 2.22 8.87
N PRO A 71 -0.53 2.04 10.00
CA PRO A 71 0.77 1.35 10.05
C PRO A 71 0.79 -0.03 9.37
N CYS A 72 -0.29 -0.80 9.46
CA CYS A 72 -0.37 -2.13 8.85
C CYS A 72 -0.29 -2.10 7.31
N ILE A 73 -0.77 -1.03 6.66
CA ILE A 73 -0.70 -0.90 5.20
C ILE A 73 0.72 -0.52 4.77
N PHE A 74 1.41 0.34 5.53
CA PHE A 74 2.83 0.63 5.27
C PHE A 74 3.70 -0.62 5.39
N GLN A 75 3.45 -1.45 6.41
CA GLN A 75 4.11 -2.76 6.58
C GLN A 75 3.86 -3.70 5.40
N LEU A 76 2.61 -3.76 4.90
CA LEU A 76 2.25 -4.59 3.74
C LEU A 76 3.03 -4.19 2.48
N VAL A 77 3.29 -2.90 2.30
CA VAL A 77 3.96 -2.35 1.10
C VAL A 77 5.49 -2.26 1.29
N GLY A 78 6.00 -2.48 2.50
CA GLY A 78 7.43 -2.49 2.81
C GLY A 78 8.08 -1.10 2.88
N VAL A 79 7.33 -0.09 3.32
CA VAL A 79 7.79 1.31 3.38
C VAL A 79 7.64 1.93 4.77
N GLY A 80 8.42 2.96 5.06
CA GLY A 80 8.32 3.74 6.30
C GLY A 80 7.38 4.92 6.16
N MET A 81 6.53 5.15 7.17
CA MET A 81 5.59 6.29 7.19
C MET A 81 6.31 7.66 7.17
N GLN A 82 7.59 7.70 7.56
CA GLN A 82 8.40 8.91 7.66
C GLN A 82 8.63 9.60 6.31
N GLU A 83 8.37 8.92 5.19
CA GLU A 83 8.50 9.50 3.85
C GLU A 83 7.38 10.49 3.50
N TRP A 84 6.27 10.51 4.25
CA TRP A 84 5.10 11.36 4.00
C TRP A 84 4.77 12.26 5.20
N SER A 85 5.54 13.32 5.40
CA SER A 85 5.44 14.16 6.61
C SER A 85 4.11 14.90 6.76
N HIS A 86 3.40 15.16 5.66
CA HIS A 86 2.09 15.81 5.72
C HIS A 86 0.94 14.84 6.07
N PHE A 87 1.23 13.53 6.18
CA PHE A 87 0.27 12.53 6.61
C PHE A 87 0.09 12.44 8.13
N ASP A 88 0.74 13.26 8.94
CA ASP A 88 0.61 13.10 10.40
C ASP A 88 -0.71 13.64 10.94
N LYS A 89 -1.13 14.82 10.50
CA LYS A 89 -2.26 15.53 11.13
C LYS A 89 -3.62 14.97 10.72
N TRP A 90 -3.81 14.71 9.43
CA TRP A 90 -5.11 14.30 8.88
C TRP A 90 -5.62 12.95 9.43
N PRO A 91 -4.82 11.87 9.47
CA PRO A 91 -5.21 10.60 10.06
C PRO A 91 -5.53 10.74 11.54
N GLN A 92 -4.76 11.53 12.29
CA GLN A 92 -5.04 11.77 13.71
C GLN A 92 -6.38 12.49 13.90
N ASN A 93 -6.67 13.50 13.07
CA ASN A 93 -7.99 14.13 13.05
C ASN A 93 -9.10 13.10 12.78
N MET A 94 -8.93 12.22 11.79
CA MET A 94 -9.91 11.18 11.48
C MET A 94 -10.07 10.15 12.60
N LEU A 95 -8.98 9.63 13.16
CA LEU A 95 -8.94 8.64 14.24
C LEU A 95 -9.49 9.19 15.56
N SER A 96 -9.41 10.51 15.77
CA SER A 96 -10.00 11.15 16.95
C SER A 96 -11.54 11.11 16.97
N ARG A 97 -12.18 10.94 15.81
CA ARG A 97 -13.64 11.01 15.64
C ARG A 97 -14.33 9.80 16.25
N GLN A 98 -15.38 10.03 17.03
CA GLN A 98 -16.11 8.96 17.72
C GLN A 98 -16.67 7.90 16.77
N ALA A 99 -17.23 8.30 15.63
CA ALA A 99 -17.77 7.36 14.64
C ALA A 99 -16.68 6.40 14.10
N ILE A 100 -15.47 6.91 13.84
CA ILE A 100 -14.35 6.10 13.38
C ILE A 100 -13.91 5.14 14.48
N LYS A 101 -13.76 5.62 15.72
CA LYS A 101 -13.43 4.78 16.88
C LYS A 101 -14.43 3.63 17.05
N THR A 102 -15.72 3.92 16.99
CA THR A 102 -16.79 2.90 17.10
C THR A 102 -16.74 1.86 15.99
N VAL A 103 -16.45 2.27 14.75
CA VAL A 103 -16.28 1.32 13.63
C VAL A 103 -15.03 0.47 13.82
N LEU A 104 -13.89 1.08 14.16
CA LEU A 104 -12.63 0.36 14.34
C LEU A 104 -12.66 -0.62 15.53
N SER A 105 -13.42 -0.30 16.59
CA SER A 105 -13.63 -1.26 17.69
C SER A 105 -14.53 -2.43 17.29
N ARG A 106 -15.47 -2.20 16.36
CA ARG A 106 -16.40 -3.24 15.89
C ARG A 106 -15.79 -4.08 14.76
N ALA A 107 -14.94 -3.50 13.91
CA ALA A 107 -14.44 -4.14 12.69
C ALA A 107 -13.85 -5.54 12.90
N PRO A 108 -13.07 -5.84 13.97
CA PRO A 108 -12.56 -7.19 14.23
C PRO A 108 -13.64 -8.25 14.49
N THR A 109 -14.86 -7.83 14.84
CA THR A 109 -16.01 -8.73 15.07
C THR A 109 -16.79 -9.05 13.78
N LEU A 110 -16.42 -8.41 12.66
CA LEU A 110 -17.06 -8.59 11.37
C LEU A 110 -16.24 -9.60 10.54
N GLY A 111 -16.80 -10.77 10.26
CA GLY A 111 -16.11 -11.85 9.53
C GLY A 111 -16.54 -13.22 10.04
N HIS A 112 -16.01 -14.30 9.47
CA HIS A 112 -16.34 -15.67 9.90
C HIS A 112 -15.31 -16.34 10.81
N ASP A 113 -14.14 -15.73 11.03
CA ASP A 113 -13.15 -16.28 11.95
C ASP A 113 -12.52 -15.15 12.77
N ALA A 114 -12.48 -15.31 14.10
CA ALA A 114 -11.59 -14.52 14.94
C ALA A 114 -10.15 -14.89 14.56
N HIS A 115 -9.56 -14.16 13.61
CA HIS A 115 -8.20 -14.47 13.19
C HIS A 115 -7.24 -14.20 14.37
N PRO A 116 -6.36 -15.15 14.74
CA PRO A 116 -5.52 -15.07 15.94
C PRO A 116 -4.66 -13.80 16.11
N ILE A 117 -4.37 -13.05 15.03
CA ILE A 117 -3.68 -11.74 15.08
C ILE A 117 -4.44 -10.66 15.86
N PHE A 118 -5.75 -10.83 16.13
CA PHE A 118 -6.53 -9.89 16.93
C PHE A 118 -6.75 -10.34 18.38
N GLU A 119 -6.37 -11.57 18.75
CA GLU A 119 -6.53 -12.10 20.11
C GLU A 119 -5.34 -11.80 21.03
N GLU A 120 -4.12 -11.59 20.49
CA GLU A 120 -2.92 -11.26 21.31
C GLU A 120 -2.94 -9.86 21.95
N ARG A 121 -3.91 -8.99 21.64
CA ARG A 121 -3.99 -7.62 22.19
C ARG A 121 -4.83 -7.48 23.46
N LYS A 122 -5.25 -8.57 24.09
CA LYS A 122 -6.02 -8.52 25.36
C LYS A 122 -5.16 -8.61 26.62
N THR A 123 -3.83 -8.69 26.53
CA THR A 123 -2.94 -8.90 27.69
C THR A 123 -1.74 -7.94 27.80
N LEU A 124 -1.84 -6.70 27.30
CA LEU A 124 -0.88 -5.63 27.62
C LEU A 124 -1.61 -4.35 28.02
#